data_AF-A0A0F9ESC2-F1
#
_entry.id   AF-A0A0F9ESC2-F1
#
_cell.length_a   1.000
_cell.length_b   1.000
_cell.length_c   1.000
_cell.angle_alpha   90.00
_cell.angle_beta   90.00
_cell.angle_gamma   90.00
#
_symmetry.space_group_name_H-M   'P 1'
#
loop_
_entity.id
_entity.type
_entity.pdbx_description
1 polymer ?
#
loop_
_entity_poly.entity_id
_entity_poly.type
_entity_poly.pdbx_seq_one_letter_code
_entity_poly.pdbx_strand_id
1 'polypeptide(L)'
;MYVVVVISWTQRLKSDPPLTENLVVLGTNLELPEERMLRMDQVYVIRHKVLREGLSIRAVARQMGVSRNTVRKYLNISEPERRQMEPREKPVMKTVAPRIEGLLEEWKSRTTEKQRITGSRVHRQLVEE
;
A
#
# COMPACT_ATOMS: atom_id res chain seq x y z
N MET A 1 -24.04 7.44 50.07
CA MET A 1 -24.29 6.69 48.82
C MET A 1 -24.88 7.64 47.79
N TYR A 2 -24.03 8.17 46.91
CA TYR A 2 -24.19 8.33 45.46
C TYR A 2 -23.02 9.21 44.97
N VAL A 3 -22.27 8.67 44.02
CA VAL A 3 -21.06 9.22 43.41
C VAL A 3 -21.44 9.75 42.03
N VAL A 4 -20.80 10.82 41.54
CA VAL A 4 -20.04 10.89 40.26
C VAL A 4 -19.66 12.33 39.93
N VAL A 5 -18.38 12.46 39.56
CA VAL A 5 -17.56 13.62 39.20
C VAL A 5 -17.54 13.79 37.68
N VAL A 6 -17.63 15.01 37.12
CA VAL A 6 -16.92 15.40 35.86
C VAL A 6 -16.64 16.92 35.81
N ILE A 7 -15.43 17.27 36.27
CA ILE A 7 -14.42 18.19 35.69
C ILE A 7 -14.91 19.34 34.78
N SER A 8 -14.89 20.56 35.34
CA SER A 8 -14.75 21.82 34.61
C SER A 8 -13.27 22.07 34.26
N TRP A 9 -12.99 22.92 33.27
CA TRP A 9 -12.10 24.09 33.40
C TRP A 9 -12.01 24.84 32.07
N THR A 10 -12.63 26.01 32.05
CA THR A 10 -12.62 27.05 31.03
C THR A 10 -11.60 28.15 31.40
N GLN A 11 -11.11 28.88 30.39
CA GLN A 11 -10.36 30.16 30.42
C GLN A 11 -8.86 30.06 30.76
N ARG A 12 -7.93 30.78 30.09
CA ARG A 12 -7.98 32.19 29.67
C ARG A 12 -6.86 32.58 28.68
N LEU A 13 -7.21 33.33 27.63
CA LEU A 13 -6.30 34.11 26.75
C LEU A 13 -5.74 35.36 27.47
N LYS A 14 -4.44 35.67 27.31
CA LYS A 14 -3.87 37.00 26.98
C LYS A 14 -2.36 37.08 27.26
N SER A 15 -1.55 37.16 26.19
CA SER A 15 -0.51 38.20 25.99
C SER A 15 0.36 37.89 24.75
N ASP A 16 -0.01 38.41 23.58
CA ASP A 16 0.96 38.88 22.56
C ASP A 16 1.12 40.42 22.80
N PRO A 17 2.21 41.15 22.45
CA PRO A 17 3.11 41.03 21.27
C PRO A 17 4.61 41.40 21.63
N PRO A 18 5.57 41.82 20.75
CA PRO A 18 5.52 42.15 19.32
C PRO A 18 6.68 41.62 18.42
N LEU A 19 6.51 41.93 17.14
CA LEU A 19 7.31 41.59 15.96
C LEU A 19 8.82 41.90 16.08
N THR A 20 9.65 40.87 15.90
CA THR A 20 10.99 40.95 15.30
C THR A 20 11.19 39.70 14.44
N GLU A 21 11.04 39.83 13.12
CA GLU A 21 12.16 39.80 12.17
C GLU A 21 12.83 38.43 12.01
N ASN A 22 12.62 37.87 10.80
CA ASN A 22 13.49 36.92 10.09
C ASN A 22 13.54 35.45 10.54
N LEU A 23 12.73 34.59 9.90
CA LEU A 23 13.25 33.39 9.22
C LEU A 23 12.23 32.77 8.25
N VAL A 24 12.44 33.05 6.96
CA VAL A 24 12.40 32.10 5.82
C VAL A 24 11.24 31.07 5.73
N VAL A 25 10.33 31.35 4.78
CA VAL A 25 9.59 30.40 3.92
C VAL A 25 8.99 29.18 4.63
N LEU A 26 7.78 29.33 5.16
CA LEU A 26 6.87 28.19 5.33
C LEU A 26 5.75 28.35 4.32
N GLY A 27 5.98 27.77 3.13
CA GLY A 27 4.95 27.57 2.14
C GLY A 27 3.80 26.80 2.77
N THR A 28 2.65 27.47 2.86
CA THR A 28 1.36 26.82 2.91
C THR A 28 1.22 25.95 1.68
N ASN A 29 1.13 24.65 1.85
CA ASN A 29 0.24 23.80 1.07
C ASN A 29 -0.16 22.62 1.94
N LEU A 30 -1.29 22.83 2.60
CA LEU A 30 -2.12 21.84 3.26
C LEU A 30 -2.83 21.05 2.15
N GLU A 31 -2.30 19.90 1.79
CA GLU A 31 -3.03 18.85 1.07
C GLU A 31 -2.69 17.50 1.71
N LEU A 32 -3.67 16.92 2.41
CA LEU A 32 -3.70 15.50 2.76
C LEU A 32 -4.93 14.94 2.06
N PRO A 33 -4.75 13.97 1.14
CA PRO A 33 -5.07 12.60 1.53
C PRO A 33 -4.20 11.58 0.77
N GLU A 34 -3.05 11.21 1.35
CA GLU A 34 -2.34 9.96 1.02
C GLU A 34 -1.94 9.30 2.34
N GLU A 35 -2.19 8.01 2.50
CA GLU A 35 -1.72 7.26 3.67
C GLU A 35 -0.19 7.18 3.70
N ARG A 36 0.46 8.24 4.19
CA ARG A 36 1.71 8.29 4.95
C ARG A 36 2.76 7.21 4.61
N MET A 37 3.03 6.95 3.34
CA MET A 37 4.19 6.18 2.90
C MET A 37 5.40 7.10 2.94
N LEU A 38 6.45 6.67 3.64
CA LEU A 38 7.75 7.36 3.55
C LEU A 38 8.30 7.16 2.14
N ARG A 39 8.94 8.21 1.63
CA ARG A 39 9.67 8.11 0.37
C ARG A 39 10.83 7.11 0.55
N MET A 40 11.23 6.47 -0.56
CA MET A 40 12.18 5.34 -0.49
C MET A 40 13.56 5.76 0.04
N ASP A 41 13.98 7.00 -0.20
CA ASP A 41 15.16 7.64 0.39
C ASP A 41 15.12 7.61 1.93
N GLN A 42 14.00 7.99 2.54
CA GLN A 42 13.82 7.98 3.99
C GLN A 42 13.84 6.55 4.55
N VAL A 43 13.30 5.59 3.80
CA VAL A 43 13.33 4.17 4.16
C VAL A 43 14.77 3.64 4.18
N TYR A 44 15.59 4.00 3.18
CA TYR A 44 17.01 3.63 3.15
C TYR A 44 17.78 4.21 4.34
N VAL A 45 17.53 5.47 4.70
CA VAL A 45 18.15 6.11 5.88
C VAL A 45 17.76 5.37 7.15
N ILE A 46 16.48 5.02 7.33
CA ILE A 46 16.01 4.25 8.49
C ILE A 46 16.73 2.90 8.59
N ARG A 47 16.87 2.18 7.47
CA ARG A 47 17.56 0.87 7.44
C ARG A 47 19.04 1.01 7.75
N HIS A 48 19.70 2.01 7.19
CA HIS A 48 21.11 2.25 7.46
C HIS A 48 21.36 2.49 8.95
N LYS A 49 20.57 3.36 9.57
CA LYS A 49 20.69 3.69 11.00
C LYS A 49 20.49 2.50 11.92
N VAL A 50 19.58 1.59 11.59
CA VAL A 50 19.30 0.42 12.45
C VAL A 50 20.26 -0.73 12.15
N LEU A 51 20.46 -1.09 10.88
CA LEU A 51 21.21 -2.28 10.48
C LEU A 51 22.72 -2.04 10.38
N ARG A 52 23.18 -0.83 10.04
CA ARG A 52 24.61 -0.49 10.00
C ARG A 52 25.09 0.23 11.25
N GLU A 53 24.38 1.27 11.69
CA GLU A 53 24.81 2.06 12.86
C GLU A 53 24.38 1.44 14.21
N GLY A 54 23.53 0.41 14.19
CA GLY A 54 23.08 -0.30 15.41
C GLY A 54 22.15 0.53 16.31
N LEU A 55 21.58 1.62 15.81
CA LEU A 55 20.69 2.48 16.60
C LEU A 55 19.36 1.77 16.91
N SER A 56 18.85 1.98 18.13
CA SER A 56 17.56 1.43 18.52
C SER A 56 16.40 2.04 17.71
N ILE A 57 15.37 1.24 17.46
CA ILE A 57 14.14 1.67 16.75
C ILE A 57 13.54 2.95 17.34
N ARG A 58 13.56 3.11 18.68
CA ARG A 58 13.04 4.31 19.36
C ARG A 58 13.92 5.53 19.17
N ALA A 59 15.24 5.36 19.07
CA ALA A 59 16.16 6.46 18.78
C ALA A 59 15.93 6.98 17.36
N VAL A 60 15.86 6.07 16.38
CA VAL A 60 15.60 6.42 14.97
C VAL A 60 14.22 7.08 14.80
N ALA A 61 13.19 6.55 15.48
CA ALA A 61 11.85 7.13 15.48
C ALA A 61 11.84 8.60 15.96
N ARG A 62 12.53 8.89 17.08
CA ARG A 62 12.64 10.27 17.61
C ARG A 62 13.43 11.18 16.67
N GLN A 63 14.53 10.70 16.10
CA GLN A 63 15.39 11.51 15.23
C GLN A 63 14.72 11.86 13.90
N MET A 64 13.93 10.93 13.35
CA MET A 64 13.26 11.08 12.04
C MET A 64 11.82 11.61 12.15
N GLY A 65 11.28 11.79 13.36
CA GLY A 65 9.90 12.24 13.58
C GLY A 65 8.83 11.25 13.13
N VAL A 66 9.16 9.95 13.07
CA VAL A 66 8.25 8.88 12.61
C VAL A 66 7.84 7.97 13.76
N SER A 67 6.68 7.31 13.65
CA SER A 67 6.26 6.34 14.65
C SER A 67 7.21 5.14 14.70
N ARG A 68 7.47 4.62 15.90
CA ARG A 68 8.21 3.35 16.10
C ARG A 68 7.61 2.19 15.28
N ASN A 69 6.30 2.21 15.03
CA ASN A 69 5.62 1.18 14.25
C ASN A 69 5.98 1.29 12.76
N THR A 70 6.15 2.51 12.25
CA THR A 70 6.59 2.78 10.87
C THR A 70 8.02 2.29 10.66
N VAL A 71 8.93 2.59 11.59
CA VAL A 71 10.30 2.06 11.56
C VAL A 71 10.29 0.53 11.53
N ARG A 72 9.54 -0.11 12.44
CA ARG A 72 9.41 -1.58 12.47
C ARG A 72 8.84 -2.14 11.16
N LYS A 73 7.81 -1.50 10.59
CA LYS A 73 7.21 -1.90 9.30
C LYS A 73 8.26 -1.96 8.19
N TYR A 74 9.05 -0.90 8.03
CA TYR A 74 10.04 -0.79 6.95
C TYR A 74 11.34 -1.57 7.18
N LEU A 75 11.62 -2.01 8.41
CA LEU A 75 12.67 -2.98 8.70
C LEU A 75 12.24 -4.40 8.28
N ASN A 76 10.96 -4.74 8.47
CA ASN A 76 10.43 -6.06 8.13
C ASN A 76 10.06 -6.21 6.65
N ILE A 77 9.57 -5.14 6.03
CA ILE A 77 9.11 -5.13 4.63
C ILE A 77 10.12 -4.33 3.81
N SER A 78 10.86 -5.02 2.94
CA SER A 78 11.95 -4.46 2.11
C SER A 78 11.45 -3.51 1.03
N GLU A 79 10.23 -3.72 0.53
CA GLU A 79 9.64 -3.01 -0.59
C GLU A 79 8.13 -2.91 -0.39
N PRO A 80 7.46 -1.78 -0.75
CA PRO A 80 6.01 -1.69 -0.62
C PRO A 80 5.32 -2.70 -1.54
N GLU A 81 5.01 -3.86 -0.99
CA GLU A 81 4.23 -4.88 -1.67
C GLU A 81 2.80 -4.37 -1.91
N ARG A 82 2.38 -4.33 -3.18
CA ARG A 82 0.95 -4.21 -3.48
C ARG A 82 0.27 -5.50 -3.06
N ARG A 83 -0.32 -5.48 -1.87
CA ARG A 83 -1.24 -6.53 -1.43
C ARG A 83 -2.53 -6.41 -2.27
N GLN A 84 -2.62 -7.21 -3.32
CA GLN A 84 -3.91 -7.45 -3.98
C GLN A 84 -4.73 -8.30 -3.02
N MET A 85 -5.74 -7.70 -2.38
CA MET A 85 -6.61 -8.43 -1.44
C MET A 85 -7.44 -9.50 -2.16
N GLU A 86 -7.76 -9.25 -3.43
CA GLU A 86 -8.54 -10.17 -4.25
C GLU A 86 -7.92 -10.28 -5.66
N PRO A 87 -8.06 -11.44 -6.32
CA PRO A 87 -7.74 -11.56 -7.74
C PRO A 87 -8.55 -10.55 -8.55
N ARG A 88 -7.90 -9.88 -9.51
CA ARG A 88 -8.60 -8.97 -10.43
C ARG A 88 -9.74 -9.70 -11.13
N GLU A 89 -10.90 -9.05 -11.22
CA GLU A 89 -12.02 -9.55 -12.00
C GLU A 89 -11.60 -9.74 -13.46
N LYS A 90 -11.93 -10.91 -14.03
CA LYS A 90 -11.68 -11.24 -15.44
C LYS A 90 -13.02 -11.46 -16.15
N PRO A 91 -13.80 -10.39 -16.44
CA PRO A 91 -15.16 -10.50 -16.95
C PRO A 91 -15.23 -11.25 -18.29
N VAL A 92 -14.29 -10.98 -19.21
CA VAL A 92 -14.22 -11.69 -20.49
C VAL A 92 -13.92 -13.17 -20.29
N MET A 93 -12.95 -13.51 -19.44
CA MET A 93 -12.65 -14.92 -19.15
C MET A 93 -13.85 -15.64 -18.52
N LYS A 94 -14.64 -14.97 -17.69
CA LYS A 94 -15.86 -15.54 -17.10
C LYS A 94 -16.89 -15.93 -18.17
N THR A 95 -17.04 -15.11 -19.21
CA THR A 95 -17.98 -15.38 -20.32
C THR A 95 -17.47 -16.49 -21.24
N VAL A 96 -16.18 -16.50 -21.57
CA VAL A 96 -15.64 -17.34 -22.65
C VAL A 96 -15.06 -18.67 -22.13
N ALA A 97 -14.72 -18.79 -20.84
CA ALA A 97 -14.15 -20.01 -20.26
C ALA A 97 -14.99 -21.27 -20.45
N PRO A 98 -16.33 -21.26 -20.25
CA PRO A 98 -17.14 -22.46 -20.47
C PRO A 98 -17.08 -22.95 -21.93
N ARG A 99 -17.00 -22.03 -22.89
CA ARG A 99 -16.88 -22.39 -24.30
C ARG A 99 -15.50 -22.98 -24.63
N ILE A 100 -14.45 -22.39 -24.06
CA ILE A 100 -13.08 -22.92 -24.20
C ILE A 100 -13.00 -24.35 -23.64
N GLU A 101 -13.59 -24.61 -22.47
CA GLU A 101 -13.63 -25.95 -21.87
C GLU A 101 -14.36 -26.96 -22.76
N GLY A 102 -15.52 -26.58 -23.31
CA GLY A 102 -16.25 -27.42 -24.27
C GLY A 102 -15.41 -27.76 -25.51
N LEU A 103 -14.77 -26.76 -26.13
CA LEU A 103 -13.88 -26.99 -27.27
C LEU A 103 -12.72 -27.91 -26.90
N LEU A 104 -12.09 -27.73 -25.74
CA LEU A 104 -10.98 -28.60 -25.33
C LEU A 104 -11.42 -30.06 -25.16
N GLU A 105 -12.62 -30.32 -24.62
CA GLU A 105 -13.14 -31.68 -24.47
C GLU A 105 -13.53 -32.31 -25.82
N GLU A 106 -14.15 -31.54 -26.73
CA GLU A 106 -14.44 -32.01 -28.10
C GLU A 106 -13.16 -32.47 -28.82
N TRP A 107 -12.09 -31.69 -28.71
CA TRP A 107 -10.81 -31.97 -29.37
C TRP A 107 -9.97 -33.05 -28.71
N LYS A 108 -10.15 -33.27 -27.40
CA LYS A 108 -9.45 -34.33 -26.64
C LYS A 108 -9.72 -35.72 -27.19
N SER A 109 -10.91 -35.96 -27.76
CA SER A 109 -11.23 -37.22 -28.44
C SER A 109 -10.50 -37.41 -29.78
N ARG A 110 -10.12 -36.30 -30.44
CA ARG A 110 -9.51 -36.27 -31.77
C ARG A 110 -7.99 -36.14 -31.73
N THR A 111 -7.44 -35.88 -30.55
CA THR A 111 -6.06 -35.39 -30.40
C THR A 111 -5.33 -36.16 -29.31
N THR A 112 -4.11 -36.63 -29.61
CA THR A 112 -3.23 -37.23 -28.60
C THR A 112 -2.64 -36.14 -27.68
N GLU A 113 -2.23 -36.50 -26.47
CA GLU A 113 -1.62 -35.56 -25.51
C GLU A 113 -0.43 -34.75 -26.07
N LYS A 114 0.35 -35.34 -26.97
CA LYS A 114 1.49 -34.68 -27.62
C LYS A 114 1.08 -33.68 -28.71
N GLN A 115 -0.15 -33.76 -29.22
CA GLN A 115 -0.63 -32.99 -30.37
C GLN A 115 -1.78 -32.05 -30.02
N ARG A 116 -1.94 -31.70 -28.74
CA ARG A 116 -3.01 -30.82 -28.23
C ARG A 116 -3.13 -29.54 -29.06
N ILE A 117 -4.37 -29.10 -29.26
CA ILE A 117 -4.65 -27.88 -29.99
C ILE A 117 -4.00 -26.66 -29.33
N THR A 118 -3.58 -25.71 -30.15
CA THR A 118 -2.94 -24.47 -29.68
C THR A 118 -3.98 -23.41 -29.35
N GLY A 119 -3.62 -22.48 -28.45
CA GLY A 119 -4.48 -21.34 -28.11
C GLY A 119 -4.91 -20.51 -29.32
N SER A 120 -4.04 -20.37 -30.33
CA SER A 120 -4.37 -19.67 -31.58
C SER A 120 -5.46 -20.37 -32.39
N ARG A 121 -5.53 -21.71 -32.33
CA ARG A 121 -6.57 -22.48 -33.01
C ARG A 121 -7.89 -22.38 -32.27
N VAL A 122 -7.88 -22.49 -30.93
CA VAL A 122 -9.06 -22.28 -30.08
C VAL A 122 -9.63 -20.88 -30.31
N HIS A 123 -8.77 -19.86 -30.30
CA HIS A 123 -9.17 -18.48 -30.56
C HIS A 123 -9.82 -18.32 -31.95
N ARG A 124 -9.23 -18.95 -32.99
CA ARG A 124 -9.81 -18.90 -34.33
C ARG A 124 -11.23 -19.50 -34.37
N GLN A 125 -11.43 -20.64 -33.72
CA GLN A 125 -12.77 -21.26 -33.65
C GLN A 125 -13.77 -20.37 -32.91
N LEU A 126 -13.36 -19.76 -31.80
CA LEU A 126 -14.22 -18.85 -31.02
C LEU A 126 -14.59 -17.56 -31.76
N VAL A 127 -13.82 -17.17 -32.78
CA VAL A 127 -14.10 -15.98 -33.62
C VAL A 127 -14.89 -16.35 -34.88
N GLU A 128 -14.76 -17.58 -35.36
CA GLU A 128 -15.54 -18.11 -36.50
C GLU A 128 -16.96 -18.52 -36.10
N GLU A 129 -17.21 -18.77 -34.82
CA GLU A 129 -18.54 -18.97 -34.21
C GLU A 129 -19.30 -17.65 -34.00
#